data_AF-F0ZVY2-F1
#
_entry.id   AF-F0ZVY2-F1
#
_cell.length_a   1.000
_cell.length_b   1.000
_cell.length_c   1.000
_cell.angle_alpha   90.00
_cell.angle_beta   90.00
_cell.angle_gamma   90.00
#
_symmetry.space_group_name_H-M   'P 1'
#
loop_
_entity.id
_entity.type
_entity.pdbx_description
1 polymer ?
#
loop_
_entity_poly.entity_id
_entity_poly.type
_entity_poly.pdbx_seq_one_letter_code
_entity_poly.pdbx_strand_id
1 'polypeptide(L)' 'NRKKGECLRFWKDVSNQKRFPVLFSLARDYLAIPCSSVEVERTFSNGTNIVTHKRHRLKNSTIESCLLLKE' A
#
# COMPACT_ATOMS: atom_id res chain seq x y z
N ASN A 1 17.17 -3.24 -3.65
CA ASN A 1 15.81 -3.83 -3.58
C ASN A 1 15.68 -5.35 -3.81
N ARG A 2 16.71 -6.11 -4.24
CA ARG A 2 16.59 -7.59 -4.41
C ARG A 2 16.15 -8.36 -3.15
N LYS A 3 16.67 -7.99 -1.97
CA LYS A 3 16.41 -8.71 -0.71
C LYS A 3 14.95 -8.68 -0.23
N LYS A 4 14.20 -7.60 -0.52
CA LYS A 4 12.78 -7.46 -0.10
C LYS A 4 11.88 -8.45 -0.86
N GLY A 5 12.10 -8.59 -2.17
CA GLY A 5 11.34 -9.52 -3.01
C GLY A 5 11.59 -10.98 -2.65
N GLU A 6 12.83 -11.33 -2.28
CA GLU A 6 13.20 -12.67 -1.81
C GLU A 6 12.57 -13.00 -0.45
N CYS A 7 12.57 -12.05 0.50
CA CYS A 7 11.91 -12.21 1.79
C CYS A 7 10.39 -12.44 1.66
N LEU A 8 9.72 -11.65 0.82
CA LEU A 8 8.29 -11.85 0.50
C LEU A 8 8.03 -13.22 -0.13
N ARG A 9 8.91 -13.67 -1.03
CA ARG A 9 8.77 -14.98 -1.67
C ARG A 9 8.93 -16.13 -0.67
N PHE A 10 9.85 -16.01 0.28
CA PHE A 10 10.06 -16.99 1.34
C PHE A 10 8.81 -17.15 2.22
N TRP A 11 8.21 -16.05 2.66
CA TRP A 11 7.00 -16.07 3.50
C TRP A 11 5.71 -16.42 2.73
N LYS A 12 5.71 -16.28 1.39
CA LYS A 12 4.61 -16.77 0.53
C LYS A 12 4.59 -18.28 0.39
N ASP A 13 5.69 -18.98 0.68
CA ASP A 13 5.75 -20.44 0.62
C ASP A 13 4.96 -21.07 1.78
N VAL A 14 3.94 -21.86 1.45
CA VAL A 14 3.04 -22.55 2.39
C VAL A 14 3.81 -23.46 3.35
N SER A 15 4.93 -24.04 2.92
CA SER A 15 5.76 -24.87 3.78
C SER A 15 6.37 -24.08 4.94
N ASN A 16 6.84 -22.85 4.69
CA ASN A 16 7.39 -21.97 5.71
C ASN A 16 6.32 -21.40 6.64
N GLN A 17 5.12 -21.14 6.12
CA GLN A 17 3.97 -20.71 6.93
C GLN A 17 3.58 -21.77 7.96
N LYS A 18 3.52 -23.03 7.54
CA LYS A 18 3.20 -24.16 8.42
C LYS A 18 4.32 -24.45 9.41
N ARG A 19 5.58 -24.27 8.99
CA ARG A 19 6.76 -24.47 9.83
C ARG A 19 6.91 -23.39 10.90
N PHE A 20 6.51 -22.15 10.60
CA PHE A 20 6.65 -21.01 11.49
C PHE A 20 5.35 -20.18 11.57
N PRO A 21 4.27 -20.70 12.16
CA PRO A 21 2.96 -20.05 12.13
C PRO A 21 2.95 -18.69 12.85
N VAL A 22 3.63 -18.58 14.00
CA VAL A 22 3.73 -17.33 14.77
C VAL A 22 4.58 -16.30 14.04
N LEU A 23 5.74 -16.72 13.52
CA LEU A 23 6.65 -15.83 12.81
C LEU A 23 6.07 -15.38 11.46
N PHE A 24 5.30 -16.24 10.79
CA PHE A 24 4.57 -15.88 9.59
C PHE A 24 3.51 -14.81 9.86
N SER A 25 2.73 -14.93 10.94
CA SER A 25 1.77 -13.89 11.32
C SER A 25 2.46 -12.55 11.49
N LEU A 26 3.59 -12.53 12.21
CA LEU A 26 4.40 -11.34 12.39
C LEU A 26 4.92 -10.81 11.05
N ALA A 27 5.55 -11.67 10.25
CA ALA A 27 6.15 -11.29 8.97
C ALA A 27 5.11 -10.73 7.99
N ARG A 28 3.88 -11.26 7.97
CA ARG A 28 2.78 -10.73 7.17
C ARG A 28 2.49 -9.28 7.55
N ASP A 29 2.35 -9.02 8.84
CA ASP A 29 1.98 -7.70 9.34
C ASP A 29 3.11 -6.68 9.09
N TYR A 30 4.38 -7.06 9.31
CA TYR A 30 5.53 -6.18 9.06
C TYR A 30 5.83 -5.95 7.58
N LEU A 31 5.66 -6.97 6.72
CA LEU A 31 5.95 -6.85 5.29
C LEU A 31 4.84 -6.16 4.50
N ALA A 32 3.62 -6.10 5.06
CA ALA A 32 2.50 -5.33 4.51
C ALA A 32 2.68 -3.82 4.69
N ILE A 33 3.48 -3.39 5.67
CA ILE A 33 3.74 -1.98 5.91
C ILE A 33 4.64 -1.45 4.78
N PRO A 34 4.19 -0.44 4.02
CA PRO A 34 5.07 0.22 3.07
C PRO A 34 6.25 0.85 3.82
N CYS A 35 7.47 0.63 3.32
CA CYS A 35 8.70 1.07 3.97
C CYS A 35 8.83 2.62 4.03
N SER A 36 7.97 3.33 3.30
CA SER A 36 8.02 4.79 3.17
C SER A 36 6.64 5.35 2.85
N SER A 37 6.33 6.54 3.38
CA SER A 37 5.15 7.34 2.99
C SER A 37 5.15 7.75 1.52
N VAL A 38 6.29 7.60 0.82
CA VAL A 38 6.48 8.01 -0.57
C VAL A 38 5.44 7.44 -1.54
N GLU A 39 4.95 6.20 -1.32
CA GLU A 39 3.89 5.64 -2.16
C GLU A 39 2.55 6.36 -1.92
N VAL A 40 2.23 6.62 -0.65
CA VAL A 40 1.03 7.37 -0.26
C VAL A 40 1.13 8.82 -0.76
N GLU A 41 2.26 9.49 -0.59
CA GLU A 41 2.53 10.84 -1.10
C GLU A 41 2.46 10.90 -2.64
N ARG A 42 2.88 9.85 -3.34
CA ARG A 42 2.73 9.75 -4.79
C ARG A 42 1.27 9.64 -5.19
N THR A 43 0.49 8.80 -4.53
CA THR A 43 -0.97 8.70 -4.74
C THR A 43 -1.67 10.03 -4.45
N PHE A 44 -1.30 10.72 -3.35
CA PHE A 44 -1.82 12.04 -3.02
C PHE A 44 -1.40 13.12 -4.01
N SER A 45 -0.13 13.14 -4.45
CA SER A 45 0.35 14.08 -5.48
C SER A 45 -0.36 13.87 -6.82
N ASN A 46 -0.63 12.62 -7.20
CA ASN A 46 -1.45 12.29 -8.37
C ASN A 46 -2.93 12.68 -8.14
N GLY A 47 -3.43 12.54 -6.92
CA GLY A 47 -4.75 12.97 -6.48
C GLY A 47 -4.94 14.49 -6.53
N THR A 48 -3.90 15.28 -6.28
CA THR A 48 -3.90 16.74 -6.46
C THR A 48 -4.28 17.11 -7.89
N ASN A 49 -3.97 16.26 -8.88
CA ASN A 49 -4.40 16.46 -10.26
C ASN A 49 -5.92 16.22 -10.47
N ILE A 50 -6.58 15.43 -9.62
CA ILE A 50 -8.05 15.29 -9.58
C ILE A 50 -8.69 16.53 -8.95
N VAL A 51 -7.99 17.12 -7.97
CA VAL A 51 -8.35 18.34 -7.24
C VAL A 51 -7.82 19.61 -7.95
N THR A 52 -7.36 19.52 -9.20
CA THR A 52 -6.91 20.71 -9.93
C THR A 52 -8.03 21.73 -10.12
N HIS A 53 -7.63 23.00 -10.22
CA HIS A 53 -8.39 24.25 -10.37
C HIS A 53 -9.67 24.25 -11.25
N LYS A 54 -9.92 23.21 -12.05
CA LYS A 54 -11.14 23.06 -12.87
C LYS A 54 -12.37 22.59 -12.08
N ARG A 55 -12.22 22.02 -10.87
CA ARG A 55 -13.34 21.51 -10.05
C ARG A 55 -13.27 21.99 -8.59
N HIS A 56 -13.49 23.29 -8.38
CA HIS A 56 -13.48 23.94 -7.05
C HIS A 56 -14.65 23.56 -6.09
N ARG A 57 -15.44 22.51 -6.38
CA ARG A 57 -16.64 22.15 -5.59
C ARG A 57 -16.78 20.63 -5.41
N LEU A 58 -15.69 19.95 -5.08
CA LEU A 58 -15.76 18.57 -4.60
C LEU A 58 -15.74 18.59 -3.07
N LYS A 59 -16.71 17.93 -2.44
CA LYS A 59 -16.70 17.72 -0.98
C LYS A 59 -15.56 16.75 -0.65
N ASN A 60 -14.99 16.85 0.55
CA ASN A 60 -13.91 15.97 1.01
C ASN A 60 -14.23 14.48 0.78
N SER A 61 -15.47 14.06 1.05
CA SER A 61 -15.94 12.69 0.81
C SER A 61 -15.88 12.24 -0.65
N THR A 62 -16.10 13.16 -1.59
CA THR A 62 -16.00 12.86 -3.04
C THR A 62 -14.55 12.74 -3.49
N ILE A 63 -13.64 13.53 -2.88
CA ILE A 63 -12.20 13.46 -3.16
C ILE A 63 -11.63 12.12 -2.68
N GLU A 64 -11.98 11.72 -1.45
CA GLU A 64 -11.61 10.41 -0.90
C GLU A 64 -12.11 9.26 -1.77
N SER A 65 -13.38 9.32 -2.19
CA SER A 65 -13.95 8.30 -3.08
C SER A 65 -13.22 8.24 -4.44
N CYS A 66 -12.86 9.39 -5.02
CA CYS A 66 -12.11 9.43 -6.27
C CYS A 66 -10.66 8.92 -6.13
N LEU A 67 -10.01 9.17 -4.98
CA LEU A 67 -8.69 8.61 -4.67
C LEU A 67 -8.75 7.09 -4.56
N LEU A 68 -9.73 6.56 -3.83
CA LEU A 68 -9.93 5.12 -3.62
C LEU A 68 -10.32 4.36 -4.89
N LEU A 69 -11.05 5.00 -5.81
CA LEU A 69 -11.45 4.41 -7.10
C LEU A 69 -10.33 4.45 -8.16
N LYS A 70 -9.24 5.19 -7.92
CA LYS A 70 -8.16 5.37 -8.90
C LYS A 70 -6.98 4.41 -8.68
N GLU A 71 -6.84 3.87 -7.48
CA GLU A 71 -5.96 2.73 -7.14
C GLU A 71 -6.62 1.41 -7.54
#